data_AF-A0AAV1X215-F1
#
_entry.id   AF-A0AAV1X215-F1
#
_cell.length_a   1.000
_cell.length_b   1.000
_cell.length_c   1.000
_cell.angle_alpha   90.00
_cell.angle_beta   90.00
_cell.angle_gamma   90.00
#
_symmetry.space_group_name_H-M   'P 1'
#
loop_
_entity.id
_entity.type
_entity.pdbx_description
1 polymer ?
#
loop_
_entity_poly.entity_id
_entity_poly.type
_entity_poly.pdbx_seq_one_letter_code
_entity_poly.pdbx_strand_id
1 'polypeptide(L)'
;MPEKKAMVGLSWQPQLPIVSSSKAADGSHAKPPTEASTNTLWKPSSQLVDGLFVPPSDPRKLNKLIRKQAKDTTGKSWFNMPAQTITPELQKDLKLLKLRGAIDPKRHYKKGDSKSKTLPKYFQMGTVVDSPLDYYSGRLTKKERKATLAEELLSDQNLTAYRKRKVREIEEKNQPGGNEKWKIKGKNTRKRAKEKRVY
;
A
#
# COMPACT_ATOMS: atom_id res chain seq x y z
N MET A 1 -63.29 -15.47 -8.41
CA MET A 1 -62.99 -14.05 -8.68
C MET A 1 -61.56 -13.97 -9.21
N PRO A 2 -61.38 -13.55 -10.48
CA PRO A 2 -60.06 -13.46 -11.12
C PRO A 2 -59.37 -12.15 -10.72
N GLU A 3 -58.20 -12.23 -10.08
CA GLU A 3 -57.38 -11.06 -9.77
C GLU A 3 -56.49 -10.71 -10.96
N LYS A 4 -56.65 -9.46 -11.39
CA LYS A 4 -56.05 -8.86 -12.58
C LYS A 4 -54.57 -8.55 -12.33
N LYS A 5 -53.68 -9.20 -13.08
CA LYS A 5 -52.26 -8.81 -13.14
C LYS A 5 -52.14 -7.60 -14.06
N ALA A 6 -52.14 -6.40 -13.51
CA ALA A 6 -51.83 -5.18 -14.24
C ALA A 6 -50.32 -5.14 -14.51
N MET A 7 -49.92 -5.53 -15.72
CA MET A 7 -48.56 -5.41 -16.22
C MET A 7 -48.36 -3.94 -16.62
N VAL A 8 -47.97 -3.11 -15.64
CA VAL A 8 -47.64 -1.71 -15.86
C VAL A 8 -46.30 -1.65 -16.58
N GLY A 9 -46.36 -1.24 -17.84
CA GLY A 9 -45.20 -1.13 -18.72
C GLY A 9 -44.27 0.02 -18.35
N LEU A 10 -42.98 -0.25 -18.37
CA LEU A 10 -41.90 0.71 -18.62
C LEU A 10 -40.78 -0.05 -19.35
N SER A 11 -41.03 -0.45 -20.60
CA SER A 11 -39.95 -0.87 -21.50
C SER A 11 -39.27 0.39 -22.04
N TRP A 12 -38.38 0.98 -21.24
CA TRP A 12 -37.46 1.97 -21.76
C TRP A 12 -36.29 1.23 -22.42
N GLN A 13 -36.26 1.25 -23.76
CA GLN A 13 -35.10 0.78 -24.52
C GLN A 13 -34.38 1.99 -25.12
N PRO A 14 -33.08 2.19 -24.82
CA PRO A 14 -32.29 3.19 -25.52
C PRO A 14 -32.11 2.75 -26.98
N GLN A 15 -32.43 3.63 -27.92
CA GLN A 15 -32.16 3.43 -29.35
C GLN A 15 -30.64 3.55 -29.56
N LEU A 16 -29.95 2.43 -29.64
CA LEU A 16 -28.58 2.38 -30.14
C LEU A 16 -28.64 2.35 -31.68
N PRO A 17 -27.84 3.17 -32.39
CA PRO A 17 -27.80 3.08 -33.85
C PRO A 17 -27.20 1.74 -34.25
N ILE A 18 -28.04 0.89 -34.84
CA ILE A 18 -27.62 -0.33 -35.54
C ILE A 18 -26.82 0.13 -36.76
N VAL A 19 -25.52 -0.11 -36.78
CA VAL A 19 -24.68 0.07 -37.98
C VAL A 19 -25.06 -1.05 -38.95
N SER A 20 -25.89 -0.73 -39.94
CA SER A 20 -26.22 -1.60 -41.05
C SER A 20 -25.05 -1.68 -42.02
N SER A 21 -24.45 -2.87 -42.09
CA SER A 21 -23.45 -3.25 -43.08
C SER A 21 -24.11 -3.60 -44.43
N SER A 22 -23.80 -2.83 -45.47
CA SER A 22 -23.63 -3.21 -46.91
C SER A 22 -23.63 -1.90 -47.73
N LYS A 23 -22.84 -1.65 -48.80
CA LYS A 23 -22.12 -2.48 -49.77
C LYS A 23 -21.11 -1.60 -50.55
N ALA A 24 -19.93 -2.17 -50.85
CA ALA A 24 -18.99 -1.99 -51.98
C ALA A 24 -18.45 -0.63 -52.50
N ALA A 25 -17.09 -0.60 -52.54
CA ALA A 25 -16.14 -0.06 -53.55
C ALA A 25 -16.00 1.46 -53.77
N ASP A 26 -14.89 2.07 -53.31
CA ASP A 26 -13.64 2.30 -54.06
C ASP A 26 -12.73 3.32 -53.34
N GLY A 27 -11.40 3.12 -53.43
CA GLY A 27 -10.40 4.22 -53.45
C GLY A 27 -10.00 4.94 -52.14
N SER A 28 -8.83 4.56 -51.62
CA SER A 28 -7.76 5.40 -51.03
C SER A 28 -7.82 5.99 -49.59
N HIS A 29 -6.74 5.68 -48.84
CA HIS A 29 -6.08 6.37 -47.71
C HIS A 29 -6.86 6.92 -46.48
N ALA A 30 -6.65 6.34 -45.30
CA ALA A 30 -6.23 7.03 -44.05
C ALA A 30 -6.02 6.06 -42.85
N LYS A 31 -5.14 6.45 -41.92
CA LYS A 31 -4.63 5.73 -40.73
C LYS A 31 -5.69 5.59 -39.60
N PRO A 32 -5.55 4.62 -38.66
CA PRO A 32 -6.46 4.51 -37.51
C PRO A 32 -6.04 5.43 -36.34
N PRO A 33 -6.97 6.05 -35.60
CA PRO A 33 -6.66 6.62 -34.30
C PRO A 33 -7.01 5.65 -33.17
N THR A 34 -6.02 5.48 -32.29
CA THR A 34 -6.00 4.80 -31.00
C THR A 34 -7.19 5.17 -30.09
N GLU A 35 -7.96 4.17 -29.67
CA GLU A 35 -8.95 4.30 -28.61
C GLU A 35 -8.26 4.46 -27.25
N ALA A 36 -8.23 5.68 -26.73
CA ALA A 36 -7.82 5.93 -25.35
C ALA A 36 -9.02 5.68 -24.43
N SER A 37 -8.98 4.55 -23.74
CA SER A 37 -9.82 4.22 -22.59
C SER A 37 -9.89 5.38 -21.59
N THR A 38 -11.04 6.04 -21.50
CA THR A 38 -11.31 7.07 -20.49
C THR A 38 -11.51 6.38 -19.13
N ASN A 39 -10.45 6.32 -18.34
CA ASN A 39 -10.52 5.84 -16.96
C ASN A 39 -11.50 6.70 -16.14
N THR A 40 -12.55 6.05 -15.64
CA THR A 40 -13.59 6.60 -14.77
C THR A 40 -13.04 7.02 -13.41
N LEU A 41 -13.43 8.23 -13.01
CA LEU A 41 -13.13 8.90 -11.74
C LEU A 41 -13.77 8.18 -10.54
N TRP A 42 -13.02 8.04 -9.44
CA TRP A 42 -13.57 7.72 -8.13
C TRP A 42 -13.72 9.00 -7.29
N LYS A 43 -14.91 9.22 -6.70
CA LYS A 43 -15.11 10.10 -5.54
C LYS A 43 -16.29 9.62 -4.67
N PRO A 44 -16.29 9.95 -3.36
CA PRO A 44 -17.06 9.25 -2.34
C PRO A 44 -18.53 9.66 -2.30
N SER A 45 -19.34 8.70 -1.87
CA SER A 45 -20.79 8.71 -1.71
C SER A 45 -21.30 9.78 -0.74
N SER A 46 -21.94 10.82 -1.25
CA SER A 46 -23.03 11.49 -0.52
C SER A 46 -23.87 12.47 -1.36
N GLN A 47 -23.50 12.82 -2.60
CA GLN A 47 -24.35 13.64 -3.47
C GLN A 47 -24.24 13.19 -4.93
N LEU A 48 -25.27 12.51 -5.42
CA LEU A 48 -25.50 12.30 -6.86
C LEU A 48 -25.90 13.65 -7.46
N VAL A 49 -24.96 14.34 -8.09
CA VAL A 49 -25.29 15.44 -8.98
C VAL A 49 -25.55 14.83 -10.36
N ASP A 50 -26.84 14.65 -10.67
CA ASP A 50 -27.33 14.38 -12.01
C ASP A 50 -27.01 15.59 -12.89
N GLY A 51 -25.96 15.47 -13.70
CA GLY A 51 -25.61 16.48 -14.68
C GLY A 51 -24.41 16.04 -15.50
N LEU A 52 -24.54 16.09 -16.83
CA LEU A 52 -23.41 16.04 -17.75
C LEU A 52 -22.38 17.08 -17.26
N PHE A 53 -21.19 16.64 -16.88
CA PHE A 53 -20.13 17.54 -16.43
C PHE A 53 -19.73 18.46 -17.60
N VAL A 54 -20.29 19.67 -17.63
CA VAL A 54 -19.89 20.71 -18.58
C VAL A 54 -18.65 21.41 -18.01
N PRO A 55 -17.48 21.34 -18.67
CA PRO A 55 -16.29 22.05 -18.23
C PRO A 55 -16.59 23.56 -18.13
N PRO A 56 -16.18 24.25 -17.05
CA PRO A 56 -16.39 25.70 -16.94
C PRO A 56 -15.81 26.46 -18.14
N SER A 57 -16.56 27.42 -18.71
CA SER A 57 -16.12 28.15 -19.92
C SER A 57 -14.84 29.00 -19.72
N ASP A 58 -14.58 29.48 -18.50
CA ASP A 58 -13.43 30.33 -18.21
C ASP A 58 -12.09 29.58 -18.29
N PRO A 59 -11.10 30.04 -19.08
CA PRO A 59 -9.83 29.33 -19.25
C PRO A 59 -9.02 29.26 -17.95
N ARG A 60 -9.16 30.25 -17.05
CA ARG A 60 -8.51 30.25 -15.73
C ARG A 60 -9.07 29.15 -14.83
N LYS A 61 -10.38 28.91 -14.87
CA LYS A 61 -11.03 27.86 -14.07
C LYS A 61 -10.71 26.48 -14.63
N LEU A 62 -10.69 26.32 -15.96
CA LEU A 62 -10.23 25.09 -16.63
C LEU A 62 -8.80 24.74 -16.24
N ASN A 63 -7.86 25.68 -16.35
CA ASN A 63 -6.47 25.45 -15.96
C ASN A 63 -6.33 25.11 -14.47
N LYS A 64 -7.15 25.70 -13.59
CA LYS A 64 -7.18 25.36 -12.16
C LYS A 64 -7.72 23.94 -11.93
N LEU A 65 -8.73 23.50 -12.68
CA LEU A 65 -9.27 22.14 -12.59
C LEU A 65 -8.26 21.11 -13.12
N ILE A 66 -7.64 21.36 -14.27
CA ILE A 66 -6.58 20.52 -14.85
C ILE A 66 -5.42 20.37 -13.87
N ARG A 67 -4.97 21.48 -13.24
CA ARG A 67 -3.92 21.43 -12.21
C ARG A 67 -4.32 20.63 -10.96
N LYS A 68 -5.60 20.64 -10.58
CA LYS A 68 -6.11 19.84 -9.44
C LYS A 68 -6.25 18.35 -9.78
N GLN A 69 -6.54 18.03 -11.04
CA GLN A 69 -6.64 16.66 -11.54
C GLN A 69 -5.27 16.08 -11.90
N ALA A 70 -4.27 16.93 -12.13
CA ALA A 70 -2.90 16.49 -12.35
C ALA A 70 -2.42 15.65 -11.16
N LYS A 71 -1.77 14.54 -11.46
CA LYS A 71 -1.27 13.61 -10.45
C LYS A 71 -0.25 14.32 -9.56
N ASP A 72 -0.38 14.16 -8.25
CA ASP A 72 0.61 14.63 -7.27
C ASP A 72 1.98 14.03 -7.57
N THR A 73 2.89 14.86 -8.04
CA THR A 73 4.15 14.45 -8.66
C THR A 73 5.27 15.39 -8.23
N THR A 74 6.49 14.90 -8.04
CA THR A 74 7.67 15.71 -7.64
C THR A 74 8.09 16.76 -8.69
N GLY A 75 7.61 16.63 -9.94
CA GLY A 75 7.84 17.56 -11.04
C GLY A 75 8.83 17.03 -12.09
N LYS A 76 9.03 17.82 -13.16
CA LYS A 76 9.85 17.41 -14.32
C LYS A 76 11.34 17.31 -14.01
N SER A 77 11.84 18.07 -13.03
CA SER A 77 13.24 17.98 -12.56
C SER A 77 13.57 16.64 -11.90
N TRP A 78 12.56 15.92 -11.42
CA TRP A 78 12.70 14.62 -10.77
C TRP A 78 11.81 13.56 -11.43
N PHE A 79 11.94 13.49 -12.76
CA PHE A 79 11.33 12.47 -13.64
C PHE A 79 9.86 12.17 -13.36
N ASN A 80 9.10 13.15 -12.91
CA ASN A 80 7.69 13.00 -12.58
C ASN A 80 7.42 11.82 -11.61
N MET A 81 8.20 11.70 -10.53
CA MET A 81 7.96 10.67 -9.52
C MET A 81 6.57 10.83 -8.85
N PRO A 82 5.69 9.81 -8.90
CA PRO A 82 4.35 9.88 -8.36
C PRO A 82 4.34 9.73 -6.83
N ALA A 83 3.36 10.34 -6.17
CA ALA A 83 3.08 10.06 -4.76
C ALA A 83 2.41 8.68 -4.63
N GLN A 84 3.03 7.76 -3.88
CA GLN A 84 2.46 6.43 -3.62
C GLN A 84 1.46 6.48 -2.46
N THR A 85 0.40 5.68 -2.56
CA THR A 85 -0.53 5.43 -1.47
C THR A 85 0.13 4.52 -0.44
N ILE A 86 0.14 4.94 0.83
CA ILE A 86 0.80 4.18 1.90
C ILE A 86 -0.09 3.00 2.29
N THR A 87 0.21 1.82 1.75
CA THR A 87 -0.37 0.55 2.19
C THR A 87 0.27 0.12 3.52
N PRO A 88 -0.38 -0.73 4.33
CA PRO A 88 0.20 -1.19 5.60
C PRO A 88 1.51 -1.97 5.42
N GLU A 89 1.68 -2.66 4.29
CA GLU A 89 2.91 -3.37 3.95
C GLU A 89 4.06 -2.40 3.66
N LEU A 90 3.82 -1.42 2.79
CA LEU A 90 4.79 -0.35 2.51
C LEU A 90 5.15 0.42 3.78
N GLN A 91 4.19 0.64 4.67
CA GLN A 91 4.44 1.29 5.95
C GLN A 91 5.42 0.47 6.83
N LYS A 92 5.33 -0.86 6.81
CA LYS A 92 6.27 -1.74 7.54
C LYS A 92 7.67 -1.64 6.93
N ASP A 93 7.78 -1.70 5.61
CA ASP A 93 9.07 -1.63 4.91
C ASP A 93 9.75 -0.27 5.12
N LEU A 94 9.00 0.82 5.05
CA LEU A 94 9.54 2.16 5.32
C LEU A 94 9.99 2.32 6.78
N LYS A 95 9.23 1.79 7.74
CA LYS A 95 9.65 1.74 9.16
C LYS A 95 10.92 0.91 9.33
N LEU A 96 11.03 -0.19 8.60
CA LEU A 96 12.19 -1.08 8.64
C LEU A 96 13.45 -0.37 8.10
N LEU A 97 13.35 0.32 6.97
CA LEU A 97 14.43 1.15 6.42
C LEU A 97 14.87 2.24 7.40
N LYS A 98 13.92 2.89 8.08
CA LYS A 98 14.23 3.88 9.11
C LYS A 98 15.03 3.29 10.27
N LEU A 99 14.69 2.06 10.66
CA LEU A 99 15.32 1.32 11.76
C LEU A 99 16.49 0.44 11.31
N ARG A 100 17.01 0.61 10.09
CA ARG A 100 18.08 -0.23 9.53
C ARG A 100 19.33 -0.34 10.40
N GLY A 101 19.64 0.68 11.19
CA GLY A 101 20.78 0.68 12.12
C GLY A 101 20.61 -0.24 13.33
N ALA A 102 19.39 -0.72 13.62
CA ALA A 102 19.11 -1.68 14.69
C ALA A 102 18.95 -3.12 14.18
N ILE A 103 18.94 -3.32 12.85
CA ILE A 103 18.71 -4.63 12.24
C ILE A 103 19.94 -5.52 12.40
N ASP A 104 21.11 -5.03 11.99
CA ASP A 104 22.36 -5.77 11.96
C ASP A 104 23.36 -5.07 12.89
N PRO A 105 23.87 -5.73 13.95
CA PRO A 105 24.84 -5.15 14.87
C PRO A 105 26.19 -4.82 14.21
N LYS A 106 26.49 -5.42 13.06
CA LYS A 106 27.77 -5.21 12.36
C LYS A 106 27.71 -4.06 11.35
N ARG A 107 26.51 -3.61 10.96
CA ARG A 107 26.32 -2.57 9.93
C ARG A 107 25.87 -1.27 10.55
N HIS A 108 26.78 -0.29 10.57
CA HIS A 108 26.51 1.05 11.05
C HIS A 108 26.23 2.01 9.88
N TYR A 109 25.02 2.56 9.82
CA TYR A 109 24.60 3.50 8.79
C TYR A 109 24.67 4.95 9.27
N LYS A 110 24.83 5.90 8.33
CA LYS A 110 24.75 7.33 8.61
C LYS A 110 23.34 7.71 9.10
N LYS A 111 23.26 8.51 10.17
CA LYS A 111 22.03 8.95 10.86
C LYS A 111 21.26 10.07 10.13
N GLY A 112 21.17 10.03 8.79
CA GLY A 112 20.54 11.09 8.00
C GLY A 112 19.03 11.18 8.25
N ASP A 113 18.27 10.26 7.67
CA ASP A 113 16.81 10.36 7.62
C ASP A 113 16.11 9.65 8.79
N SER A 114 16.87 9.03 9.70
CA SER A 114 16.30 8.33 10.86
C SER A 114 15.58 9.26 11.85
N LYS A 115 15.79 10.59 11.74
CA LYS A 115 15.20 11.59 12.65
C LYS A 115 13.84 12.12 12.18
N SER A 116 13.51 12.08 10.88
CA SER A 116 12.21 12.56 10.40
C SER A 116 11.11 11.60 10.85
N LYS A 117 10.12 12.11 11.59
CA LYS A 117 8.98 11.30 12.05
C LYS A 117 8.03 10.97 10.90
N THR A 118 8.05 11.78 9.85
CA THR A 118 7.23 11.66 8.65
C THR A 118 7.84 10.70 7.63
N LEU A 119 6.99 9.84 7.06
CA LEU A 119 7.36 8.99 5.94
C LEU A 119 7.51 9.84 4.67
N PRO A 120 8.38 9.47 3.72
CA PRO A 120 8.52 10.18 2.47
C PRO A 120 7.18 10.15 1.69
N LYS A 121 6.80 11.29 1.09
CA LYS A 121 5.56 11.41 0.29
C LYS A 121 5.74 10.80 -1.12
N TYR A 122 6.90 11.03 -1.73
CA TYR A 122 7.23 10.55 -3.07
C TYR A 122 8.28 9.47 -2.96
N PHE A 123 7.95 8.26 -3.39
CA PHE A 123 8.87 7.13 -3.44
C PHE A 123 8.37 6.10 -4.46
N GLN A 124 9.27 5.23 -4.90
CA GLN A 124 8.94 4.07 -5.73
C GLN A 124 9.56 2.83 -5.11
N MET A 125 8.88 1.70 -5.25
CA MET A 125 9.39 0.40 -4.86
C MET A 125 9.76 -0.37 -6.12
N GLY A 126 10.98 -0.87 -6.17
CA GLY A 126 11.52 -1.61 -7.30
C GLY A 126 12.32 -2.80 -6.82
N THR A 127 12.51 -3.77 -7.70
CA THR A 127 13.34 -4.95 -7.48
C THR A 127 14.68 -4.78 -8.20
N VAL A 128 15.74 -5.29 -7.61
CA VAL A 128 17.06 -5.29 -8.24
C VAL A 128 17.05 -6.33 -9.37
N VAL A 129 17.50 -5.95 -10.55
CA VAL A 129 17.70 -6.86 -11.68
C VAL A 129 19.13 -7.37 -11.63
N ASP A 130 19.29 -8.68 -11.58
CA ASP A 130 20.59 -9.32 -11.47
C ASP A 130 21.47 -9.05 -12.70
N SER A 131 22.76 -8.81 -12.46
CA SER A 131 23.73 -8.66 -13.54
C SER A 131 24.05 -10.02 -14.17
N PRO A 132 24.12 -10.13 -15.52
CA PRO A 132 24.48 -11.37 -16.19
C PRO A 132 25.90 -11.85 -15.86
N LEU A 133 26.80 -10.98 -15.38
CA LEU A 133 28.22 -11.27 -15.15
C LEU A 133 28.51 -12.04 -13.86
N ASP A 134 27.73 -11.82 -12.79
CA ASP A 134 27.91 -12.53 -11.52
C ASP A 134 26.71 -13.45 -11.28
N TYR A 135 26.93 -14.76 -11.31
CA TYR A 135 25.89 -15.76 -11.13
C TYR A 135 25.76 -16.26 -9.69
N TYR A 136 26.87 -16.39 -8.98
CA TYR A 136 26.92 -17.17 -7.74
C TYR A 136 26.88 -16.31 -6.47
N SER A 137 27.47 -15.10 -6.47
CA SER A 137 27.55 -14.28 -5.25
C SER A 137 26.46 -13.21 -5.17
N GLY A 138 26.16 -12.55 -6.29
CA GLY A 138 25.27 -11.39 -6.31
C GLY A 138 23.78 -11.72 -6.45
N ARG A 139 23.42 -13.00 -6.68
CA ARG A 139 22.04 -13.39 -7.02
C ARG A 139 21.36 -14.13 -5.89
N LEU A 140 20.11 -13.77 -5.63
CA LEU A 140 19.22 -14.52 -4.75
C LEU A 140 18.54 -15.66 -5.51
N THR A 141 18.43 -16.82 -4.86
CA THR A 141 17.64 -17.94 -5.39
C THR A 141 16.15 -17.63 -5.39
N LYS A 142 15.36 -18.36 -6.18
CA LYS A 142 13.90 -18.16 -6.25
C LYS A 142 13.19 -18.28 -4.88
N LYS A 143 13.77 -19.04 -3.94
CA LYS A 143 13.18 -19.25 -2.60
C LYS A 143 13.43 -18.06 -1.67
N GLU A 144 14.58 -17.42 -1.81
CA GLU A 144 15.02 -16.25 -1.04
C GLU A 144 14.35 -14.98 -1.54
N ARG A 145 14.01 -14.89 -2.83
CA ARG A 145 13.25 -13.77 -3.38
C ARG A 145 11.84 -13.70 -2.79
N LYS A 146 11.56 -12.62 -2.07
CA LYS A 146 10.24 -12.32 -1.47
C LYS A 146 9.61 -11.09 -2.09
N ALA A 147 8.31 -10.91 -1.84
CA ALA A 147 7.57 -9.76 -2.36
C ALA A 147 7.86 -8.47 -1.57
N THR A 148 8.16 -8.58 -0.27
CA THR A 148 8.40 -7.45 0.63
C THR A 148 9.73 -7.58 1.35
N LEU A 149 10.31 -6.43 1.71
CA LEU A 149 11.60 -6.39 2.41
C LEU A 149 11.48 -6.96 3.83
N ALA A 150 10.34 -6.73 4.49
CA ALA A 150 10.05 -7.34 5.79
C ALA A 150 10.00 -8.88 5.72
N GLU A 151 9.43 -9.45 4.66
CA GLU A 151 9.32 -10.91 4.50
C GLU A 151 10.69 -11.57 4.24
N GLU A 152 11.52 -10.95 3.40
CA GLU A 152 12.90 -11.40 3.18
C GLU A 152 13.66 -11.49 4.50
N LEU A 153 13.55 -10.44 5.32
CA LEU A 153 14.22 -10.36 6.59
C LEU A 153 13.68 -11.36 7.65
N LEU A 154 12.41 -11.75 7.55
CA LEU A 154 11.84 -12.80 8.40
C LEU A 154 12.30 -14.20 7.98
N SER A 155 12.67 -14.38 6.71
CA SER A 155 13.20 -15.66 6.22
C SER A 155 14.62 -15.95 6.73
N ASP A 156 15.37 -14.91 7.13
CA ASP A 156 16.71 -15.04 7.70
C ASP A 156 16.69 -15.61 9.13
N GLN A 157 17.10 -16.87 9.25
CA GLN A 157 17.17 -17.57 10.53
C GLN A 157 18.21 -16.96 11.49
N ASN A 158 19.35 -16.53 10.97
CA ASN A 158 20.43 -15.93 11.76
C ASN A 158 19.99 -14.61 12.43
N LEU A 159 19.29 -13.77 11.67
CA LEU A 159 18.72 -12.51 12.19
C LEU A 159 17.65 -12.81 13.25
N THR A 160 16.82 -13.82 13.01
CA THR A 160 15.79 -14.24 13.95
C THR A 160 16.38 -14.70 15.29
N ALA A 161 17.44 -15.51 15.27
CA ALA A 161 18.12 -15.98 16.48
C ALA A 161 18.72 -14.81 17.27
N TYR A 162 19.42 -13.90 16.60
CA TYR A 162 20.00 -12.71 17.23
C TYR A 162 18.93 -11.82 17.87
N ARG A 163 17.84 -11.55 17.13
CA ARG A 163 16.73 -10.71 17.61
C ARG A 163 16.03 -11.32 18.80
N LYS A 164 15.69 -12.61 18.76
CA LYS A 164 15.08 -13.31 19.90
C LYS A 164 15.92 -13.17 21.15
N ARG A 165 17.24 -13.36 21.03
CA ARG A 165 18.19 -13.18 22.14
C ARG A 165 18.18 -11.75 22.68
N LYS A 166 18.32 -10.75 21.81
CA LYS A 166 18.38 -9.33 22.24
C LYS A 166 17.06 -8.81 22.78
N VAL A 167 15.93 -9.22 22.21
CA VAL A 167 14.61 -8.85 22.72
C VAL A 167 14.42 -9.39 24.13
N ARG A 168 14.77 -10.65 24.39
CA ARG A 168 14.71 -11.23 25.74
C ARG A 168 15.59 -10.47 26.73
N GLU A 169 16.82 -10.12 26.35
CA GLU A 169 17.72 -9.32 27.20
C GLU A 169 17.14 -7.93 27.50
N ILE A 170 16.50 -7.29 26.52
CA ILE A 170 15.83 -5.99 26.69
C ILE A 170 14.60 -6.13 27.59
N GLU A 171 13.80 -7.19 27.43
CA GLU A 171 12.64 -7.49 28.26
C GLU A 171 13.06 -7.75 29.70
N GLU A 172 14.10 -8.57 29.94
CA GLU A 172 14.66 -8.82 31.26
C GLU A 172 15.15 -7.53 31.94
N LYS A 173 15.79 -6.64 31.17
CA LYS A 173 16.27 -5.34 31.67
C LYS A 173 15.14 -4.34 31.92
N ASN A 174 14.15 -4.30 31.03
CA ASN A 174 13.01 -3.38 31.09
C ASN A 174 11.88 -3.90 31.98
N GLN A 175 11.95 -5.17 32.41
CA GLN A 175 11.02 -5.73 33.35
C GLN A 175 11.02 -4.81 34.57
N PRO A 176 9.90 -4.13 34.87
CA PRO A 176 9.87 -3.26 36.03
C PRO A 176 10.29 -4.10 37.23
N GLY A 177 11.17 -3.54 38.05
CA GLY A 177 11.59 -4.10 39.33
C GLY A 177 10.42 -4.13 40.30
N GLY A 178 9.34 -4.85 39.96
CA GLY A 178 8.28 -5.19 40.87
C GLY A 178 8.94 -5.92 42.03
N ASN A 179 8.83 -5.32 43.21
CA ASN A 179 9.32 -5.83 44.49
C ASN A 179 9.32 -7.37 44.50
N GLU A 180 10.50 -7.99 44.40
CA GLU A 180 10.62 -9.45 44.33
C GLU A 180 9.99 -10.14 45.55
N LYS A 181 9.95 -9.43 46.68
CA LYS A 181 9.24 -9.82 47.92
C LYS A 181 7.75 -10.11 47.74
N TRP A 182 7.08 -9.50 46.76
CA TRP A 182 5.66 -9.72 46.48
C TRP A 182 5.43 -10.64 45.27
N LYS A 183 6.50 -11.09 44.61
CA LYS A 183 6.37 -12.10 43.54
C LYS A 183 6.07 -13.44 44.18
N ILE A 184 4.95 -14.04 43.80
CA ILE A 184 4.57 -15.40 44.18
C ILE A 184 5.56 -16.37 43.52
N LYS A 185 6.70 -16.63 44.19
CA LYS A 185 7.65 -17.67 43.80
C LYS A 185 7.09 -19.03 44.23
N GLY A 186 6.53 -19.78 43.28
CA GLY A 186 6.17 -21.19 43.45
C GLY A 186 4.82 -21.48 44.13
N LYS A 187 4.56 -22.78 44.35
CA LYS A 187 3.28 -23.28 44.90
C LYS A 187 3.08 -22.89 46.38
N ASN A 188 4.16 -22.74 47.14
CA ASN A 188 4.11 -22.47 48.58
C ASN A 188 3.65 -21.03 48.89
N THR A 189 4.05 -20.05 48.07
CA THR A 189 3.60 -18.66 48.21
C THR A 189 2.14 -18.47 47.73
N ARG A 190 1.64 -19.31 46.80
CA ARG A 190 0.22 -19.33 46.40
C ARG A 190 -0.71 -19.78 47.52
N LYS A 191 -0.31 -20.77 48.34
CA LYS A 191 -1.11 -21.25 49.48
C LYS A 191 -1.33 -20.11 50.50
N ARG A 192 -0.25 -19.42 50.87
CA ARG A 192 -0.26 -18.29 51.81
C ARG A 192 -1.08 -17.09 51.32
N ALA A 193 -1.10 -16.85 50.00
CA ALA A 193 -1.92 -15.78 49.40
C ALA A 193 -3.41 -16.11 49.36
N LYS A 194 -3.79 -17.39 49.25
CA LYS A 194 -5.19 -17.84 49.33
C LYS A 194 -5.72 -17.72 50.76
N GLU A 195 -4.93 -18.12 51.75
CA GLU A 195 -5.29 -18.01 53.18
C GLU A 195 -5.56 -16.55 53.60
N LYS A 196 -4.81 -15.57 53.07
CA LYS A 196 -5.00 -14.15 53.39
C LYS A 196 -6.23 -13.48 52.74
N ARG A 197 -6.93 -14.14 51.80
CA ARG A 197 -8.13 -13.60 51.13
C ARG A 197 -9.44 -14.08 51.77
N VAL A 198 -9.38 -14.86 52.85
CA VAL A 198 -10.55 -15.48 53.52
C VAL A 198 -11.01 -14.67 54.74
N TYR A 199 -10.61 -13.40 54.86
CA TYR A 199 -11.16 -12.47 55.84
C TYR A 199 -11.92 -11.34 55.14
#